data_AF-A0A428SUQ0-F1
#
_entry.id   AF-A0A428SUQ0-F1
#
_cell.length_a   1.000
_cell.length_b   1.000
_cell.length_c   1.000
_cell.angle_alpha   90.00
_cell.angle_beta   90.00
_cell.angle_gamma   90.00
#
_symmetry.space_group_name_H-M   'P 1'
#
loop_
_entity.id
_entity.type
_entity.pdbx_description
1 polymer ?
#
loop_
_entity_poly.entity_id
_entity_poly.type
_entity_poly.pdbx_seq_one_letter_code
_entity_poly.pdbx_strand_id
1 'polypeptide(L)'
;MAAHNVGNSFGSSVSGVIWNQVLPKTLASNLAFQSNETLAMTVFANPFAVAAQYPAGTEVRTAIMESYKHVQKLLCITGICLCFPLLAFSAVIKNSRLTDEQTLAMNPRGPQAQQQEDLDTLDNKERRGGE
;
A
#
# COMPACT_ATOMS: atom_id res chain seq x y z
N MET A 1 3.82 -9.21 11.72
CA MET A 1 3.18 -8.07 12.41
C MET A 1 4.14 -6.90 12.66
N ALA A 2 5.43 -7.12 12.97
CA ALA A 2 6.39 -6.02 13.19
C ALA A 2 6.67 -5.15 11.95
N ALA A 3 6.88 -5.75 10.77
CA ALA A 3 7.19 -4.99 9.54
C ALA A 3 6.06 -4.06 9.07
N HIS A 4 4.79 -4.41 9.35
CA HIS A 4 3.63 -3.59 9.02
C HIS A 4 3.57 -2.29 9.84
N ASN A 5 3.91 -2.35 11.13
CA ASN A 5 3.97 -1.17 11.98
C ASN A 5 5.11 -0.23 11.57
N VAL A 6 6.29 -0.79 11.27
CA VAL A 6 7.45 0.00 10.83
C VAL A 6 7.14 0.74 9.52
N GLY A 7 6.53 0.06 8.54
CA GLY A 7 6.14 0.66 7.27
C GLY A 7 5.08 1.76 7.43
N ASN A 8 4.06 1.52 8.25
CA ASN A 8 3.01 2.51 8.50
C ASN A 8 3.56 3.74 9.23
N SER A 9 4.35 3.56 10.28
CA SER A 9 4.97 4.67 11.02
C SER A 9 5.88 5.50 10.12
N PHE A 10 6.71 4.85 9.30
CA PHE A 10 7.61 5.55 8.38
C PHE A 10 6.84 6.35 7.31
N GLY A 11 5.84 5.73 6.68
CA GLY A 11 5.01 6.39 5.68
C GLY A 11 4.22 7.58 6.27
N SER A 12 3.66 7.41 7.47
CA SER A 12 2.98 8.49 8.17
C SER A 12 3.93 9.63 8.57
N SER A 13 5.17 9.33 8.98
CA SER A 13 6.17 10.37 9.29
C SER A 13 6.57 11.17 8.05
N VAL A 14 6.86 10.50 6.93
CA VAL A 14 7.25 11.16 5.68
C VAL A 14 6.09 11.99 5.10
N SER A 15 4.89 11.43 5.06
CA SER A 15 3.69 12.17 4.65
C SER A 15 3.39 13.35 5.59
N GLY A 16 3.57 13.15 6.90
CA GLY A 16 3.38 14.19 7.92
C GLY A 16 4.37 15.34 7.80
N VAL A 17 5.65 15.07 7.54
CA VAL A 17 6.64 16.14 7.34
C VAL A 17 6.43 16.89 6.03
N ILE A 18 6.06 16.19 4.96
CA ILE A 18 5.73 16.81 3.67
C ILE A 18 4.52 17.74 3.84
N TRP A 19 3.45 17.27 4.49
CA TRP A 19 2.27 18.09 4.73
C TRP A 19 2.59 19.32 5.57
N ASN A 20 3.29 19.17 6.70
CA ASN A 20 3.55 20.28 7.60
C ASN A 20 4.59 21.29 7.08
N GLN A 21 5.52 20.89 6.21
CA GLN A 21 6.56 21.79 5.72
C GLN A 21 6.27 22.34 4.33
N VAL A 22 5.70 21.52 3.44
CA VAL A 22 5.50 21.88 2.03
C VAL A 22 4.19 22.62 1.83
N LEU A 23 3.10 22.17 2.46
CA LEU A 23 1.78 22.80 2.28
C LEU A 23 1.78 24.28 2.69
N PRO A 24 2.20 24.69 3.91
CA PRO A 24 2.20 26.10 4.28
C PRO A 24 3.16 26.95 3.43
N LYS A 25 4.34 26.43 3.05
CA LYS A 25 5.24 27.12 2.12
C LYS A 25 4.62 27.35 0.75
N THR A 26 3.96 26.33 0.22
CA THR A 26 3.34 26.38 -1.12
C THR A 26 2.14 27.32 -1.09
N LEU A 27 1.32 27.29 -0.03
CA LEU A 27 0.25 28.26 0.16
C LEU A 27 0.80 29.67 0.31
N ALA A 28 1.82 29.92 1.14
CA ALA A 28 2.39 31.25 1.29
C ALA A 28 2.94 31.80 -0.04
N SER A 29 3.59 30.94 -0.83
CA SER A 29 4.09 31.33 -2.16
C SER A 29 2.97 31.58 -3.16
N ASN A 30 1.96 30.72 -3.22
CA ASN A 30 0.87 30.87 -4.17
C ASN A 30 -0.08 31.99 -3.77
N LEU A 31 -0.30 32.24 -2.47
CA LEU A 31 -1.11 33.36 -1.97
C LEU A 31 -0.30 34.63 -1.75
N ALA A 32 0.97 34.71 -2.17
CA ALA A 32 1.80 35.91 -2.01
C ALA A 32 1.22 37.16 -2.71
N PHE A 33 0.31 36.97 -3.68
CA PHE A 33 -0.44 38.06 -4.30
C PHE A 33 -1.53 38.67 -3.38
N GLN A 34 -1.87 37.99 -2.27
CA GLN A 34 -2.76 38.46 -1.22
C GLN A 34 -1.94 38.92 0.00
N SER A 35 -2.21 40.13 0.49
CA SER A 35 -1.52 40.72 1.65
C SER A 35 -1.84 40.03 2.99
N ASN A 36 -2.68 39.00 2.99
CA ASN A 36 -3.25 38.41 4.19
C ASN A 36 -2.60 37.06 4.49
N GLU A 37 -1.46 37.08 5.18
CA GLU A 37 -0.71 35.88 5.58
C GLU A 37 -1.56 34.90 6.43
N THR A 38 -2.53 35.44 7.18
CA THR A 38 -3.50 34.68 7.97
C THR A 38 -4.36 33.76 7.12
N LEU A 39 -4.64 34.15 5.87
CA LEU A 39 -5.49 33.38 4.97
C LEU A 39 -4.87 32.01 4.66
N ALA A 40 -3.55 31.94 4.51
CA ALA A 40 -2.84 30.67 4.29
C ALA A 40 -3.01 29.70 5.46
N MET A 41 -2.97 30.20 6.70
CA MET A 41 -3.20 29.42 7.91
C MET A 41 -4.66 28.96 8.03
N THR A 42 -5.63 29.82 7.67
CA THR A 42 -7.05 29.46 7.68
C THR A 42 -7.38 28.40 6.63
N VAL A 43 -6.78 28.51 5.43
CA VAL A 43 -6.92 27.49 4.38
C VAL A 43 -6.28 26.17 4.81
N PHE A 44 -5.10 26.22 5.43
CA PHE A 44 -4.44 25.02 5.97
C PHE A 44 -5.32 24.31 7.00
N ALA A 45 -5.98 25.07 7.88
CA ALA A 45 -6.87 24.52 8.90
C ALA A 45 -8.17 23.93 8.31
N ASN A 46 -8.77 24.58 7.30
CA ASN A 46 -10.07 24.17 6.78
C ASN A 46 -10.24 24.52 5.28
N PRO A 47 -9.63 23.75 4.38
CA PRO A 47 -9.56 24.10 2.95
C PRO A 47 -10.94 24.13 2.29
N PHE A 48 -11.85 23.23 2.70
CA PHE A 48 -13.20 23.15 2.13
C PHE A 48 -14.08 24.32 2.56
N ALA A 49 -14.01 24.73 3.83
CA ALA A 49 -14.76 25.88 4.32
C ALA A 49 -14.31 27.16 3.61
N VAL A 50 -13.00 27.35 3.43
CA VAL A 50 -12.48 28.52 2.71
C VAL A 50 -12.82 28.44 1.22
N ALA A 51 -12.67 27.28 0.58
CA ALA A 51 -13.03 27.11 -0.82
C ALA A 51 -14.54 27.27 -1.10
N ALA A 52 -15.41 27.10 -0.10
CA ALA A 52 -16.85 27.37 -0.20
C ALA A 52 -17.18 28.86 -0.07
N GLN A 53 -16.35 29.62 0.65
CA GLN A 53 -16.51 31.08 0.80
C GLN A 53 -16.08 31.85 -0.46
N TYR A 54 -15.16 31.29 -1.25
CA TYR A 54 -14.70 31.90 -2.50
C TYR A 54 -15.32 31.22 -3.72
N PRO A 55 -16.10 31.93 -4.56
CA PRO A 55 -16.71 31.33 -5.75
C PRO A 55 -15.66 30.77 -6.72
N ALA A 56 -16.05 29.74 -7.48
CA ALA A 56 -15.23 29.10 -8.49
C ALA A 56 -14.81 30.11 -9.58
N GLY A 57 -13.50 30.33 -9.74
CA GLY A 57 -12.94 31.29 -10.69
C GLY A 57 -12.12 32.41 -10.03
N THR A 58 -12.16 32.53 -8.70
CA THR A 58 -11.29 33.44 -7.96
C THR A 58 -9.84 32.95 -7.93
N GLU A 59 -8.89 33.87 -8.07
CA GLU A 59 -7.44 33.55 -8.05
C GLU A 59 -7.03 32.83 -6.77
N VAL A 60 -7.67 33.16 -5.64
CA VAL A 60 -7.47 32.51 -4.34
C VAL A 60 -7.80 31.03 -4.40
N ARG A 61 -8.96 30.63 -4.93
CA ARG A 61 -9.35 29.21 -5.00
C ARG A 61 -8.44 28.42 -5.93
N THR A 62 -8.01 29.02 -7.05
CA THR A 62 -7.06 28.41 -7.98
C THR A 62 -5.68 28.21 -7.35
N ALA A 63 -5.18 29.22 -6.63
CA ALA A 63 -3.91 29.16 -5.90
C ALA A 63 -3.90 28.06 -4.82
N ILE A 64 -5.03 27.90 -4.10
CA ILE A 64 -5.20 26.80 -3.13
C ILE A 64 -5.18 25.45 -3.85
N MET A 65 -5.99 25.26 -4.90
CA MET A 65 -6.03 24.01 -5.66
C MET A 65 -4.66 23.63 -6.23
N GLU A 66 -3.91 24.59 -6.78
CA GLU A 66 -2.57 24.35 -7.30
C GLU A 66 -1.60 23.93 -6.19
N SER A 67 -1.69 24.57 -5.02
CA SER A 67 -0.86 24.22 -3.86
C SER A 67 -1.09 22.78 -3.40
N TYR A 68 -2.35 22.35 -3.32
CA TYR A 68 -2.71 20.97 -2.97
C TYR A 68 -2.27 19.97 -4.05
N LYS A 69 -2.42 20.33 -5.33
CA LYS A 69 -1.95 19.50 -6.46
C LYS A 69 -0.44 19.28 -6.39
N HIS A 70 0.32 20.31 -6.02
CA HIS A 70 1.77 20.22 -5.87
C HIS A 70 2.16 19.25 -4.74
N VAL A 71 1.55 19.39 -3.56
CA VAL A 71 1.78 18.49 -2.42
C VAL A 71 1.43 17.05 -2.76
N GLN A 72 0.30 16.82 -3.44
CA GLN A 72 -0.10 15.49 -3.90
C GLN A 72 0.93 14.87 -4.87
N LYS A 73 1.46 15.67 -5.81
CA LYS A 73 2.52 15.20 -6.70
C LYS A 73 3.77 14.78 -5.94
N LEU A 74 4.20 15.55 -4.94
CA LEU A 74 5.36 15.23 -4.10
C LEU A 74 5.14 13.95 -3.29
N LEU A 75 3.94 13.75 -2.74
CA LEU A 75 3.57 12.52 -2.03
C LEU A 75 3.66 11.29 -2.96
N CYS A 76 3.13 11.39 -4.19
CA CYS A 76 3.22 10.32 -5.18
C CYS A 76 4.67 10.03 -5.59
N ILE A 77 5.48 11.06 -5.86
CA ILE A 77 6.89 10.90 -6.23
C ILE A 77 7.66 10.23 -5.09
N THR A 78 7.41 10.65 -3.85
CA THR A 78 8.05 10.05 -2.66
C THR A 78 7.69 8.57 -2.51
N GLY A 79 6.42 8.21 -2.76
CA GLY A 79 5.99 6.81 -2.79
C GLY A 79 6.72 5.98 -3.85
N ILE A 80 6.84 6.51 -5.08
CA ILE A 80 7.58 5.85 -6.16
C ILE A 80 9.06 5.70 -5.81
N CYS A 81 9.67 6.75 -5.25
CA CYS A 81 11.06 6.71 -4.77
C CYS A 81 11.29 5.66 -3.70
N LEU A 82 10.30 5.36 -2.84
CA LEU A 82 10.38 4.29 -1.85
C LEU A 82 10.21 2.90 -2.47
N CYS A 83 9.51 2.77 -3.59
CA CYS A 83 9.43 1.52 -4.34
C CYS A 83 10.77 1.15 -4.99
N PHE A 84 11.57 2.11 -5.46
CA PHE A 84 12.87 1.83 -6.08
C PHE A 84 13.85 1.01 -5.22
N PRO A 85 14.14 1.37 -3.95
CA PRO A 85 15.02 0.59 -3.10
C PRO A 85 14.41 -0.78 -2.72
N LEU A 86 13.08 -0.89 -2.63
CA LEU A 86 12.41 -2.18 -2.42
C LEU A 86 12.58 -3.10 -3.64
N LEU A 87 12.45 -2.56 -4.86
CA LEU A 87 12.69 -3.29 -6.10
C LEU A 87 14.16 -3.66 -6.25
N ALA A 88 15.08 -2.76 -5.92
CA ALA A 88 16.52 -3.04 -5.93
C ALA A 88 16.86 -4.15 -4.92
N PHE A 89 16.34 -4.08 -3.70
CA PHE A 89 16.54 -5.12 -2.69
C PHE A 89 15.92 -6.46 -3.11
N SER A 90 14.73 -6.45 -3.71
CA SER A 90 14.10 -7.64 -4.28
C SER A 90 14.94 -8.25 -5.42
N ALA A 91 15.55 -7.42 -6.26
CA ALA A 91 16.44 -7.86 -7.33
C ALA A 91 17.79 -8.39 -6.81
N VAL A 92 18.25 -7.91 -5.65
CA VAL A 92 19.46 -8.39 -4.96
C VAL A 92 19.20 -9.69 -4.18
N ILE A 93 17.96 -9.98 -3.77
CA ILE A 93 17.52 -11.31 -3.29
C ILE A 93 17.39 -12.31 -4.47
N LYS A 94 18.27 -12.21 -5.48
CA LYS A 94 18.41 -13.25 -6.49
C LYS A 94 19.24 -14.38 -5.91
N ASN A 95 18.61 -15.56 -5.84
CA ASN A 95 19.13 -16.85 -5.40
C ASN A 95 18.92 -17.19 -3.91
N SER A 96 17.67 -17.10 -3.42
CA SER A 96 17.22 -18.19 -2.54
C SER A 96 17.02 -19.39 -3.45
N ARG A 97 17.99 -20.32 -3.46
CA ARG A 97 17.87 -21.55 -4.25
C ARG A 97 16.59 -22.22 -3.80
N LEU A 98 15.61 -22.30 -4.70
CA LEU A 98 14.70 -23.42 -4.68
C LEU A 98 15.59 -24.63 -4.93
N THR A 99 16.03 -25.31 -3.87
CA THR A 99 16.38 -26.70 -4.05
C THR A 99 15.13 -27.36 -4.59
N ASP A 100 15.27 -28.03 -5.73
CA ASP A 100 14.27 -28.88 -6.38
C ASP A 100 13.91 -30.11 -5.52
N GLU A 101 13.84 -29.97 -4.18
CA GLU A 101 13.11 -30.92 -3.34
C GLU A 101 11.62 -30.66 -3.54
N GLN A 102 11.15 -31.05 -4.73
CA GLN A 102 9.75 -31.40 -4.93
C GLN A 102 9.41 -32.51 -3.93
N THR A 103 8.75 -32.19 -2.81
CA THR A 103 8.06 -33.18 -1.94
C THR A 103 6.89 -33.89 -2.67
N LEU A 104 6.86 -33.86 -4.01
CA LEU A 104 5.84 -34.45 -4.87
C LEU A 104 6.36 -35.59 -5.74
N ALA A 105 7.51 -36.19 -5.41
CA ALA A 105 7.93 -37.43 -6.08
C ALA A 105 8.78 -38.35 -5.20
N MET A 106 8.23 -38.83 -4.07
CA MET A 106 8.45 -40.22 -3.67
C MET A 106 7.38 -40.70 -2.68
N ASN A 107 6.15 -40.90 -3.16
CA ASN A 107 5.33 -41.97 -2.63
C ASN A 107 4.68 -42.69 -3.83
N PRO A 108 5.20 -43.87 -4.25
CA PRO A 108 4.61 -44.62 -5.36
C PRO A 108 3.19 -45.16 -5.08
N ARG A 109 2.59 -44.85 -3.93
CA ARG A 109 1.17 -45.08 -3.64
C ARG A 109 0.52 -43.77 -3.19
N GLY A 110 0.02 -43.00 -4.14
CA GLY A 110 -0.74 -41.78 -3.85
C GLY A 110 -1.97 -42.07 -2.98
N PRO A 111 -2.54 -41.06 -2.29
CA PRO A 111 -3.67 -41.23 -1.37
C PRO A 111 -4.85 -42.00 -1.99
N GLN A 112 -5.03 -41.91 -3.30
CA GLN A 112 -6.09 -42.59 -4.03
C GLN A 112 -5.90 -44.11 -4.13
N ALA A 113 -4.65 -44.61 -4.20
CA ALA A 113 -4.37 -46.05 -4.23
C ALA A 113 -4.66 -46.69 -2.87
N GLN A 114 -4.32 -45.99 -1.79
CA GLN A 114 -4.57 -46.47 -0.42
C GLN A 114 -6.05 -46.40 -0.05
N GLN A 115 -6.78 -45.41 -0.57
CA GLN A 115 -8.24 -45.32 -0.41
C GLN A 115 -8.97 -46.43 -1.17
N GLN A 116 -8.46 -46.83 -2.34
CA GLN A 116 -9.03 -47.91 -3.15
C GLN A 116 -8.80 -49.28 -2.51
N GLU A 117 -7.57 -49.55 -2.03
CA GLU A 117 -7.25 -50.80 -1.31
C GLU A 117 -8.05 -50.96 0.00
N ASP A 118 -8.30 -49.87 0.73
CA ASP A 118 -9.16 -49.90 1.91
C ASP A 118 -10.61 -50.25 1.53
N LEU A 119 -11.15 -49.63 0.48
CA LEU A 119 -12.50 -49.91 -0.02
C LEU A 119 -12.67 -51.37 -0.47
N ASP A 120 -11.68 -51.90 -1.20
CA ASP A 120 -11.69 -53.29 -1.69
C ASP A 120 -11.56 -54.31 -0.54
N THR A 121 -10.83 -53.94 0.53
CA THR A 121 -10.70 -54.78 1.73
C THR A 121 -11.99 -54.79 2.55
N LEU A 122 -12.71 -53.67 2.62
CA LEU A 122 -14.02 -53.61 3.28
C LEU A 122 -15.09 -54.39 2.51
N ASP A 123 -15.11 -54.31 1.18
CA ASP A 123 -16.01 -55.11 0.34
C ASP A 123 -15.78 -56.62 0.54
N ASN A 124 -14.52 -57.08 0.55
CA ASN A 124 -14.20 -58.49 0.77
C ASN A 124 -14.51 -58.97 2.20
N LYS A 125 -14.47 -58.07 3.20
CA LYS A 125 -14.83 -58.40 4.59
C LYS A 125 -16.35 -58.47 4.77
N GLU A 126 -17.11 -57.56 4.18
CA GLU A 126 -18.58 -57.62 4.13
C GLU A 126 -19.04 -58.91 3.43
N ARG A 127 -18.38 -59.31 2.34
CA ARG A 127 -18.65 -60.56 1.61
C ARG A 127 -18.35 -61.84 2.40
N ARG A 128 -17.51 -61.78 3.45
CA ARG A 128 -17.17 -62.93 4.32
C ARG A 128 -17.83 -62.91 5.69
N GLY A 129 -18.44 -61.79 6.09
CA GLY A 129 -19.15 -61.64 7.37
C GLY A 129 -20.65 -61.90 7.26
N GLY A 130 -21.16 -62.15 6.05
CA GLY A 130 -22.58 -62.43 5.78
C GLY A 130 -22.95 -63.91 5.64
N GLU A 131 -22.06 -64.83 6.01
CA GLU A 131 -22.34 -66.27 6.15
C GLU A 131 -22.41 -66.68 7.63
#